data_AF-A0A1J6J639-F1
#
_entry.id   AF-A0A1J6J639-F1
#
_cell.length_a   1.000
_cell.length_b   1.000
_cell.length_c   1.000
_cell.angle_alpha   90.00
_cell.angle_beta   90.00
_cell.angle_gamma   90.00
#
_symmetry.space_group_name_H-M   'P 1'
#
loop_
_entity.id
_entity.type
_entity.pdbx_description
1 polymer ?
#
loop_
_entity_poly.entity_id
_entity_poly.type
_entity_poly.pdbx_seq_one_letter_code
_entity_poly.pdbx_strand_id
1 'polypeptide(L)'
;MIEWEDIYKVVAAMAPLYVALILGYGSVKWWHMFKSEQCDAINRFNCFFIIPFFNFEFIANFDPYNVNGLFLSGDVISKALLIVILVLWANFYKKGNFSWSITTFSLSTLNNTLVVGVPLMKAMYGKLGVDLVIQAAVIQALLWLTSLLFALEFWKTKMNSNGNSVELASISDLEGNNTSVNPVRNNTNNGLAFRPLIKAVSIKLAKNPNTYACFLGLIWALLANRWNFEMPIIIEGSFLIMSKAGSGVAMFSMGLFMALQGKIVACGAALTIYAMILRFVVGPATMALGCVVLGLHGNVLRVAIIQSALPQAITSFVYAQEYGLHADVLSTAVIVGTIISLPLLIAYYAVLDIMH
;
A
#
# COMPACT_ATOMS: atom_id res chain seq x y z
N MET A 1 -17.27 11.18 -23.22
CA MET A 1 -17.48 9.76 -23.49
C MET A 1 -16.16 9.18 -23.89
N ILE A 2 -15.57 8.40 -22.98
CA ILE A 2 -14.35 7.62 -23.19
C ILE A 2 -14.47 6.80 -24.48
N GLU A 3 -13.51 7.00 -25.38
CA GLU A 3 -13.45 6.26 -26.63
C GLU A 3 -12.80 4.89 -26.42
N TRP A 4 -13.01 3.96 -27.36
CA TRP A 4 -12.36 2.65 -27.31
C TRP A 4 -10.83 2.76 -27.33
N GLU A 5 -10.31 3.84 -27.92
CA GLU A 5 -8.89 4.17 -27.92
C GLU A 5 -8.35 4.43 -26.51
N ASP A 6 -9.13 5.10 -25.64
CA ASP A 6 -8.71 5.40 -24.27
C ASP A 6 -8.70 4.15 -23.39
N ILE A 7 -9.68 3.26 -23.58
CA ILE A 7 -9.67 1.94 -22.95
C ILE A 7 -8.46 1.13 -23.42
N TYR A 8 -8.14 1.18 -24.71
CA TYR A 8 -6.95 0.52 -25.25
C TYR A 8 -5.66 1.07 -24.64
N LYS A 9 -5.52 2.40 -24.48
CA LYS A 9 -4.36 3.02 -23.80
C LYS A 9 -4.19 2.50 -22.37
N VAL A 10 -5.29 2.37 -21.63
CA VAL A 10 -5.30 1.82 -20.26
C VAL A 10 -4.85 0.36 -20.26
N VAL A 11 -5.45 -0.47 -21.11
CA VAL A 11 -5.09 -1.90 -21.20
C VAL A 11 -3.64 -2.07 -21.65
N ALA A 12 -3.18 -1.27 -22.61
CA ALA A 12 -1.80 -1.31 -23.11
C ALA A 12 -0.78 -0.89 -22.03
N ALA A 13 -1.11 0.08 -21.18
CA ALA A 13 -0.25 0.48 -20.06
C ALA A 13 -0.19 -0.60 -18.95
N MET A 14 -1.29 -1.33 -18.74
CA MET A 14 -1.42 -2.31 -17.67
C MET A 14 -0.94 -3.72 -18.08
N ALA A 15 -1.09 -4.10 -19.35
CA ALA A 15 -0.75 -5.44 -19.83
C ALA A 15 0.69 -5.88 -19.48
N PRO A 16 1.75 -5.07 -19.65
CA PRO A 16 3.11 -5.46 -19.27
C PRO A 16 3.25 -5.84 -17.78
N LEU A 17 2.53 -5.15 -16.90
CA LEU A 17 2.54 -5.44 -15.47
C LEU A 17 1.91 -6.81 -15.16
N TYR A 18 0.78 -7.12 -15.80
CA TYR A 18 0.14 -8.42 -15.65
C TYR A 18 0.92 -9.55 -16.31
N VAL A 19 1.62 -9.28 -17.42
CA VAL A 19 2.56 -10.24 -18.02
C VAL A 19 3.67 -10.58 -17.02
N ALA A 20 4.30 -9.59 -16.40
CA ALA A 20 5.32 -9.83 -15.36
C ALA A 20 4.77 -10.65 -14.18
N LEU A 21 3.54 -10.36 -13.74
CA LEU A 21 2.86 -11.13 -12.70
C LEU A 21 2.63 -12.59 -13.10
N ILE A 22 2.14 -12.84 -14.32
CA ILE A 22 1.91 -14.20 -14.83
C ILE A 22 3.23 -14.95 -14.96
N LEU A 23 4.30 -14.30 -15.41
CA LEU A 23 5.64 -14.90 -15.47
C LEU A 23 6.14 -15.29 -14.07
N GLY A 24 5.95 -14.41 -13.08
CA GLY A 24 6.26 -14.70 -11.68
C GLY A 24 5.50 -15.92 -11.17
N TYR A 25 4.18 -15.94 -11.38
CA TYR A 25 3.32 -17.05 -10.96
C TYR A 25 3.69 -18.37 -11.65
N GLY A 26 3.85 -18.34 -12.99
CA GLY A 26 4.19 -19.48 -13.81
C GLY A 26 5.55 -20.07 -13.48
N SER A 27 6.52 -19.22 -13.10
CA SER A 27 7.86 -19.67 -12.72
C SER A 27 7.90 -20.63 -11.54
N VAL A 28 6.96 -20.50 -10.60
CA VAL A 28 6.85 -21.38 -9.44
C VAL A 28 5.84 -22.50 -9.72
N LYS A 29 4.67 -22.17 -10.27
CA LYS A 29 3.55 -23.10 -10.35
C LYS A 29 3.58 -24.03 -11.57
N TRP A 30 4.08 -23.55 -12.70
CA TRP A 30 4.05 -24.29 -13.98
C TRP A 30 5.43 -24.78 -14.39
N TRP A 31 6.45 -23.94 -14.25
CA TRP A 31 7.82 -24.27 -14.66
C TRP A 31 8.66 -24.86 -13.52
N HIS A 32 8.20 -24.74 -12.27
CA HIS A 32 8.90 -25.22 -11.07
C HIS A 32 10.38 -24.78 -10.99
N MET A 33 10.66 -23.57 -11.51
CA MET A 33 12.02 -23.02 -11.63
C MET A 33 12.55 -22.52 -10.28
N PHE A 34 11.69 -21.94 -9.45
CA PHE A 34 12.06 -21.39 -8.14
C PHE A 34 11.47 -22.18 -6.99
N LYS A 35 12.31 -22.46 -5.98
CA LYS A 35 11.90 -22.97 -4.66
C LYS A 35 11.50 -21.81 -3.73
N SER A 36 10.83 -22.12 -2.62
CA SER A 36 10.38 -21.12 -1.64
C SER A 36 11.52 -20.22 -1.16
N GLU A 37 12.67 -20.80 -0.78
CA GLU A 37 13.84 -20.03 -0.31
C GLU A 37 14.39 -19.05 -1.38
N GLN A 38 14.34 -19.45 -2.65
CA GLN A 38 14.78 -18.60 -3.76
C GLN A 38 13.79 -17.46 -4.01
N CYS A 39 12.49 -17.74 -3.87
CA CYS A 39 11.45 -16.71 -3.95
C CYS A 39 11.61 -15.68 -2.81
N ASP A 40 11.93 -16.15 -1.60
CA ASP A 40 12.20 -15.26 -0.46
C ASP A 40 13.42 -14.37 -0.73
N ALA A 41 14.49 -14.92 -1.32
CA ALA A 41 15.66 -14.13 -1.72
C ALA A 41 15.30 -13.06 -2.77
N ILE A 42 14.51 -13.41 -3.79
CA ILE A 42 14.03 -12.46 -4.82
C ILE A 42 13.17 -11.36 -4.18
N ASN A 43 12.27 -11.72 -3.27
CA ASN A 43 11.41 -10.76 -2.57
C ASN A 43 12.21 -9.82 -1.68
N ARG A 44 13.24 -10.31 -0.96
CA ARG A 44 14.16 -9.44 -0.20
C ARG A 44 14.94 -8.50 -1.11
N PHE A 45 15.47 -9.01 -2.23
CA PHE A 45 16.13 -8.17 -3.23
C PHE A 45 15.20 -7.05 -3.71
N ASN A 46 13.96 -7.39 -4.05
CA ASN A 46 12.96 -6.43 -4.47
C ASN A 46 12.68 -5.38 -3.37
N CYS A 47 12.49 -5.82 -2.12
CA CYS A 47 12.14 -4.92 -1.03
C CYS A 47 13.29 -4.04 -0.51
N PHE A 48 14.55 -4.47 -0.61
CA PHE A 48 15.71 -3.68 -0.15
C PHE A 48 16.32 -2.78 -1.21
N PHE A 49 16.25 -3.19 -2.47
CA PHE A 49 16.94 -2.49 -3.54
C PHE A 49 15.94 -1.91 -4.53
N ILE A 50 15.04 -2.73 -5.05
CA ILE A 50 14.22 -2.29 -6.18
C ILE A 50 13.13 -1.29 -5.76
N ILE A 51 12.28 -1.64 -4.79
CA ILE A 51 11.17 -0.78 -4.33
C ILE A 51 11.67 0.54 -3.70
N PRO A 52 12.72 0.55 -2.86
CA PRO A 52 13.22 1.81 -2.29
C PRO A 52 13.71 2.77 -3.38
N PHE A 53 14.48 2.28 -4.35
CA PHE A 53 14.94 3.09 -5.48
C PHE A 53 13.77 3.54 -6.36
N PHE A 54 12.78 2.66 -6.57
CA PHE A 54 11.55 2.97 -7.30
C PHE A 54 10.75 4.09 -6.65
N ASN A 55 10.50 4.00 -5.35
CA ASN A 55 9.80 5.05 -4.61
C ASN A 55 10.60 6.35 -4.60
N PHE A 56 11.91 6.27 -4.41
CA PHE A 56 12.78 7.43 -4.42
C PHE A 56 12.73 8.18 -5.75
N GLU A 57 12.79 7.49 -6.90
CA GLU A 57 12.72 8.16 -8.22
C GLU A 57 11.43 8.99 -8.36
N PHE A 58 10.27 8.43 -8.00
CA PHE A 58 9.01 9.17 -8.11
C PHE A 58 8.94 10.36 -7.16
N ILE A 59 9.41 10.20 -5.92
CA ILE A 59 9.31 11.23 -4.90
C ILE A 59 10.35 12.33 -5.14
N ALA A 60 11.55 11.99 -5.59
CA ALA A 60 12.61 12.95 -5.87
C ALA A 60 12.28 13.88 -7.05
N ASN A 61 11.51 13.40 -8.03
CA ASN A 61 11.06 14.16 -9.20
C ASN A 61 9.75 14.94 -8.98
N PHE A 62 9.12 14.76 -7.82
CA PHE A 62 7.90 15.47 -7.47
C PHE A 62 8.21 16.88 -6.95
N ASP A 63 7.35 17.86 -7.25
CA ASP A 63 7.46 19.22 -6.73
C ASP A 63 6.59 19.39 -5.47
N PRO A 64 7.20 19.43 -4.26
CA PRO A 64 6.47 19.58 -3.01
C PRO A 64 5.96 21.01 -2.77
N TYR A 65 6.29 21.98 -3.62
CA TYR A 65 5.76 23.35 -3.52
C TYR A 65 4.49 23.56 -4.34
N ASN A 66 4.27 22.74 -5.37
CA ASN A 66 3.11 22.81 -6.24
C ASN A 66 2.14 21.64 -6.00
N VAL A 67 1.77 21.42 -4.73
CA VAL A 67 0.89 20.32 -4.33
C VAL A 67 -0.57 20.72 -4.40
N ASN A 68 -1.43 19.77 -4.75
CA ASN A 68 -2.87 20.02 -4.74
C ASN A 68 -3.40 19.87 -3.31
N GLY A 69 -3.35 20.96 -2.53
CA GLY A 69 -3.75 20.96 -1.12
C GLY A 69 -5.17 20.42 -0.89
N LEU A 70 -6.10 20.72 -1.79
CA LEU A 70 -7.49 20.22 -1.72
C LEU A 70 -7.54 18.68 -1.86
N PHE A 71 -6.76 18.12 -2.78
CA PHE A 71 -6.65 16.67 -2.94
C PHE A 71 -6.04 16.00 -1.69
N LEU A 72 -4.94 16.52 -1.16
CA LEU A 72 -4.32 15.98 0.05
C LEU A 72 -5.25 16.10 1.27
N SER A 73 -5.89 17.25 1.45
CA SER A 73 -6.87 17.44 2.52
C SER A 73 -8.07 16.49 2.37
N GLY A 74 -8.51 16.23 1.13
CA GLY A 74 -9.57 15.25 0.85
C GLY A 74 -9.17 13.84 1.25
N ASP A 75 -7.94 13.45 0.93
CA ASP A 75 -7.35 12.18 1.35
C ASP A 75 -7.33 12.04 2.89
N VAL A 76 -6.85 13.07 3.59
CA VAL A 76 -6.81 13.11 5.06
C VAL A 76 -8.19 13.05 5.68
N ILE A 77 -9.15 13.83 5.17
CA ILE A 77 -10.52 13.84 5.68
C ILE A 77 -11.21 12.50 5.44
N SER A 78 -11.08 11.91 4.25
CA SER A 78 -11.67 10.60 3.94
C SER A 78 -11.25 9.52 4.93
N LYS A 79 -9.96 9.52 5.30
CA LYS A 79 -9.38 8.53 6.22
C LYS A 79 -9.65 8.86 7.67
N ALA A 80 -9.68 10.14 8.05
CA ALA A 80 -10.12 10.56 9.37
C ALA A 80 -11.58 10.13 9.63
N LEU A 81 -12.48 10.36 8.67
CA LEU A 81 -13.88 9.92 8.73
C LEU A 81 -13.97 8.39 8.91
N LEU A 82 -13.22 7.64 8.10
CA LEU A 82 -13.17 6.19 8.21
C LEU A 82 -12.65 5.73 9.59
N ILE A 83 -11.58 6.33 10.11
CA ILE A 83 -11.05 6.00 11.44
C ILE A 83 -12.09 6.26 12.52
N VAL A 84 -12.80 7.40 12.48
CA VAL A 84 -13.87 7.72 13.43
C VAL A 84 -14.97 6.66 13.38
N ILE A 85 -15.44 6.30 12.18
CA ILE A 85 -16.46 5.25 11.99
C ILE A 85 -15.99 3.92 12.59
N LEU A 86 -14.74 3.53 12.35
CA LEU A 86 -14.18 2.26 12.85
C LEU A 86 -13.97 2.24 14.37
N VAL A 87 -13.62 3.38 14.98
CA VAL A 87 -13.50 3.53 16.43
C VAL A 87 -14.88 3.47 17.09
N LEU A 88 -15.88 4.17 16.53
CA LEU A 88 -17.25 4.11 17.02
C LEU A 88 -17.82 2.68 16.90
N TRP A 89 -17.57 2.02 15.76
CA TRP A 89 -17.97 0.63 15.55
C TRP A 89 -17.31 -0.32 16.56
N ALA A 90 -16.01 -0.16 16.82
CA ALA A 90 -15.28 -1.00 17.78
C ALA A 90 -15.75 -0.83 19.23
N ASN A 91 -16.18 0.38 19.62
CA ASN A 91 -16.52 0.69 21.01
C ASN A 91 -18.02 0.52 21.32
N PHE A 92 -18.91 0.82 20.38
CA PHE A 92 -20.36 0.87 20.64
C PHE A 92 -21.13 -0.31 20.07
N TYR A 93 -20.58 -1.05 19.12
CA TYR A 93 -21.28 -2.19 18.52
C TYR A 93 -20.89 -3.50 19.21
N LYS A 94 -21.88 -4.33 19.59
CA LYS A 94 -21.65 -5.60 20.31
C LYS A 94 -20.77 -6.61 19.55
N LYS A 95 -20.67 -6.49 18.21
CA LYS A 95 -19.78 -7.30 17.36
C LYS A 95 -18.51 -6.56 16.91
N GLY A 96 -18.32 -5.32 17.35
CA GLY A 96 -17.15 -4.51 17.03
C GLY A 96 -15.90 -5.10 17.68
N ASN A 97 -14.84 -5.27 16.89
CA ASN A 97 -13.56 -5.78 17.39
C ASN A 97 -12.43 -4.90 16.85
N PHE A 98 -11.58 -4.41 17.75
CA PHE A 98 -10.42 -3.57 17.42
C PHE A 98 -9.51 -4.24 16.37
N SER A 99 -9.36 -5.56 16.44
CA SER A 99 -8.61 -6.38 15.48
C SER A 99 -9.19 -6.24 14.05
N TRP A 100 -10.52 -6.28 13.94
CA TRP A 100 -11.23 -6.10 12.67
C TRP A 100 -11.22 -4.65 12.21
N SER A 101 -11.20 -3.67 13.12
CA SER A 101 -11.05 -2.26 12.73
C SER A 101 -9.71 -1.99 12.04
N ILE A 102 -8.60 -2.55 12.54
CA ILE A 102 -7.28 -2.43 11.89
C ILE A 102 -7.29 -3.08 10.51
N THR A 103 -7.86 -4.29 10.41
CA THR A 103 -7.97 -5.01 9.14
C THR A 103 -8.83 -4.26 8.12
N THR A 104 -9.96 -3.71 8.58
CA THR A 104 -10.89 -2.92 7.75
C THR A 104 -10.24 -1.64 7.25
N PHE A 105 -9.52 -0.93 8.12
CA PHE A 105 -8.74 0.24 7.76
C PHE A 105 -7.69 -0.10 6.70
N SER A 106 -6.90 -1.15 6.94
CA SER A 106 -5.87 -1.62 6.02
C SER A 106 -6.43 -1.96 4.63
N LEU A 107 -7.52 -2.71 4.57
CA LEU A 107 -8.17 -3.12 3.31
C LEU A 107 -8.77 -1.93 2.54
N SER A 108 -9.37 -0.96 3.22
CA SER A 108 -9.99 0.18 2.54
C SER A 108 -8.98 1.27 2.14
N THR A 109 -7.87 1.39 2.86
CA THR A 109 -6.94 2.52 2.75
C THR A 109 -5.67 2.19 1.96
N LEU A 110 -5.02 1.05 2.22
CA LEU A 110 -3.66 0.81 1.75
C LEU A 110 -3.61 0.14 0.39
N ASN A 111 -3.24 0.91 -0.63
CA ASN A 111 -3.29 0.47 -2.01
C ASN A 111 -1.94 0.53 -2.72
N ASN A 112 -1.85 -0.16 -3.85
CA ASN A 112 -0.64 -0.20 -4.66
C ASN A 112 -0.55 1.05 -5.57
N THR A 113 -0.25 2.19 -4.95
CA THR A 113 -0.29 3.52 -5.57
C THR A 113 0.76 3.69 -6.66
N LEU A 114 2.02 3.31 -6.42
CA LEU A 114 3.12 3.60 -7.35
C LEU A 114 3.26 2.56 -8.46
N VAL A 115 3.23 1.26 -8.14
CA VAL A 115 3.47 0.20 -9.14
C VAL A 115 2.32 0.11 -10.15
N VAL A 116 1.08 0.14 -9.66
CA VAL A 116 -0.12 0.03 -10.51
C VAL A 116 -0.73 1.39 -10.80
N GLY A 117 -0.78 2.29 -9.81
CA GLY A 117 -1.46 3.58 -9.98
C GLY A 117 -0.78 4.54 -10.95
N VAL A 118 0.56 4.61 -11.00
CA VAL A 118 1.25 5.54 -11.90
C VAL A 118 1.01 5.20 -13.38
N PRO A 119 1.27 3.97 -13.87
CA PRO A 119 1.00 3.63 -15.27
C PRO A 119 -0.47 3.80 -15.65
N LEU A 120 -1.38 3.44 -14.74
CA LEU A 120 -2.82 3.56 -14.95
C LEU A 120 -3.27 5.01 -15.06
N MET A 121 -2.91 5.86 -14.08
CA MET A 121 -3.31 7.26 -14.09
C MET A 121 -2.63 8.05 -15.21
N LYS A 122 -1.41 7.67 -15.60
CA LYS A 122 -0.76 8.22 -16.79
C LYS A 122 -1.56 7.95 -18.05
N ALA A 123 -2.10 6.74 -18.20
CA ALA A 123 -2.93 6.38 -19.35
C ALA A 123 -4.29 7.09 -19.36
N MET A 124 -4.92 7.28 -18.18
CA MET A 124 -6.26 7.87 -18.07
C MET A 124 -6.29 9.41 -18.04
N TYR A 125 -5.32 10.03 -17.36
CA TYR A 125 -5.35 11.47 -17.03
C TYR A 125 -4.00 12.16 -17.30
N GLY A 126 -3.03 11.48 -17.92
CA GLY A 126 -1.73 12.05 -18.28
C GLY A 126 -0.93 12.51 -17.06
N LYS A 127 -0.25 13.65 -17.20
CA LYS A 127 0.64 14.21 -16.16
C LYS A 127 -0.09 14.52 -14.85
N LEU A 128 -1.30 15.09 -14.94
CA LEU A 128 -2.12 15.41 -13.76
C LEU A 128 -2.38 14.16 -12.91
N GLY A 129 -2.70 13.04 -13.55
CA GLY A 129 -2.92 11.78 -12.85
C GLY A 129 -1.68 11.27 -12.13
N VAL A 130 -0.52 11.36 -12.79
CA VAL A 130 0.77 10.96 -12.21
C VAL A 130 1.11 11.81 -10.98
N ASP A 131 1.00 13.14 -11.09
CA ASP A 131 1.35 14.05 -10.01
C ASP A 131 0.50 13.81 -8.75
N LEU A 132 -0.82 13.59 -8.91
CA LEU A 132 -1.73 13.30 -7.80
C LEU A 132 -1.46 11.93 -7.15
N VAL A 133 -1.15 10.91 -7.94
CA VAL A 133 -0.80 9.57 -7.43
C VAL A 133 0.48 9.62 -6.62
N ILE A 134 1.50 10.36 -7.07
CA ILE A 134 2.75 10.52 -6.32
C ILE A 134 2.49 11.26 -5.01
N GLN A 135 1.71 12.34 -5.03
CA GLN A 135 1.28 13.05 -3.81
C GLN A 135 0.62 12.10 -2.80
N ALA A 136 -0.32 11.27 -3.27
CA ALA A 136 -0.98 10.30 -2.41
C ALA A 136 -0.04 9.21 -1.91
N ALA A 137 0.91 8.75 -2.74
CA ALA A 137 1.90 7.75 -2.34
C ALA A 137 2.81 8.26 -1.21
N VAL A 138 3.24 9.53 -1.26
CA VAL A 138 4.04 10.16 -0.20
C VAL A 138 3.27 10.19 1.11
N ILE A 139 2.01 10.67 1.09
CA ILE A 139 1.16 10.71 2.28
C ILE A 139 0.87 9.28 2.79
N GLN A 140 0.63 8.33 1.89
CA GLN A 140 0.42 6.94 2.25
C GLN A 140 1.63 6.32 2.96
N ALA A 141 2.84 6.57 2.47
CA ALA A 141 4.06 6.05 3.08
C ALA A 141 4.37 6.72 4.43
N LEU A 142 4.25 8.05 4.51
CA LEU A 142 4.66 8.81 5.69
C LEU A 142 3.61 8.78 6.81
N LEU A 143 2.34 8.94 6.47
CA LEU A 143 1.26 9.14 7.44
C LEU A 143 0.49 7.84 7.69
N TRP A 144 -0.05 7.22 6.63
CA TRP A 144 -0.97 6.09 6.77
C TRP A 144 -0.27 4.79 7.16
N LEU A 145 0.93 4.52 6.61
CA LEU A 145 1.72 3.36 7.01
C LEU A 145 2.17 3.46 8.46
N THR A 146 2.62 4.64 8.90
CA THR A 146 3.01 4.90 10.28
C THR A 146 1.82 4.73 11.24
N SER A 147 0.64 5.19 10.84
CA SER A 147 -0.59 5.03 11.61
C SER A 147 -1.04 3.57 11.71
N LEU A 148 -0.92 2.79 10.63
CA LEU A 148 -1.17 1.35 10.67
C LEU A 148 -0.19 0.64 11.63
N LEU A 149 1.10 0.93 11.50
CA LEU A 149 2.13 0.29 12.32
C LEU A 149 1.94 0.62 13.80
N PHE A 150 1.57 1.87 14.11
CA PHE A 150 1.19 2.28 15.45
C PHE A 150 -0.02 1.50 15.98
N ALA A 151 -1.07 1.36 15.17
CA ALA A 151 -2.27 0.60 15.55
C ALA A 151 -1.97 -0.88 15.79
N LEU A 152 -1.09 -1.50 14.98
CA LEU A 152 -0.66 -2.88 15.13
C LEU A 152 0.18 -3.11 16.40
N GLU A 153 1.13 -2.22 16.70
CA GLU A 153 1.94 -2.31 17.91
C GLU A 153 1.09 -2.09 19.17
N PHE A 154 0.10 -1.19 19.09
CA PHE A 154 -0.89 -0.98 20.14
C PHE A 154 -1.76 -2.21 20.36
N TRP A 155 -2.25 -2.81 19.28
CA TRP A 155 -3.01 -4.05 19.33
C TRP A 155 -2.21 -5.19 19.97
N LYS A 156 -0.95 -5.38 19.56
CA LYS A 156 -0.04 -6.39 20.11
C LYS A 156 0.17 -6.20 21.61
N THR A 157 0.46 -4.96 22.03
CA THR A 157 0.65 -4.63 23.45
C THR A 157 -0.61 -4.93 24.27
N LYS A 158 -1.79 -4.59 23.72
CA LYS A 158 -3.08 -4.87 24.36
C LYS A 158 -3.36 -6.37 24.50
N MET A 159 -3.07 -7.16 23.48
CA MET A 159 -3.28 -8.62 23.52
C MET A 159 -2.35 -9.30 24.54
N ASN A 160 -1.07 -8.93 24.54
CA ASN A 160 -0.10 -9.43 25.51
C ASN A 160 -0.48 -9.07 26.96
N SER A 161 -1.03 -7.87 27.19
CA SER A 161 -1.53 -7.47 28.51
C SER A 161 -2.76 -8.27 28.97
N ASN A 162 -3.57 -8.76 28.03
CA ASN A 162 -4.75 -9.57 28.33
C ASN A 162 -4.44 -11.07 28.52
N GLY A 163 -3.16 -11.46 28.57
CA GLY A 163 -2.73 -12.85 28.75
C GLY A 163 -2.76 -13.70 27.48
N ASN A 164 -3.13 -13.12 26.33
CA ASN A 164 -3.04 -13.78 25.04
C ASN A 164 -1.65 -13.49 24.46
N SER A 165 -0.70 -14.42 24.60
CA SER A 165 0.59 -14.32 23.92
C SER A 165 0.37 -14.41 22.41
N VAL A 166 0.53 -13.29 21.70
CA VAL A 166 0.59 -13.30 20.24
C VAL A 166 1.97 -13.84 19.86
N GLU A 167 2.04 -15.12 19.48
CA GLU A 167 3.24 -15.66 18.83
C GLU A 167 3.41 -14.94 17.49
N LEU A 168 4.48 -14.13 17.41
CA LEU A 168 4.89 -13.53 16.15
C LEU A 168 5.23 -14.68 15.20
N ALA A 169 4.57 -14.75 14.04
CA ALA A 169 4.95 -15.74 13.05
C ALA A 169 6.42 -15.52 12.70
N SER A 170 7.26 -16.54 12.91
CA SER A 170 8.67 -16.53 12.49
C SER A 170 8.73 -16.65 10.96
N ILE A 171 8.35 -15.59 10.28
CA ILE A 171 8.69 -15.34 8.90
C ILE A 171 9.65 -14.18 8.97
N SER A 172 10.77 -14.32 8.26
CA SER A 172 11.73 -13.25 8.16
C SER A 172 11.00 -11.95 7.89
N ASP A 173 11.09 -11.03 8.85
CA ASP A 173 10.94 -9.61 8.61
C ASP A 173 11.62 -9.31 7.27
N LEU A 174 11.20 -8.25 6.57
CA LEU A 174 11.81 -7.87 5.30
C LEU A 174 13.35 -7.93 5.36
N GLU A 175 13.98 -7.74 6.54
CA GLU A 175 15.41 -7.89 6.89
C GLU A 175 16.03 -9.27 7.07
N GLY A 176 15.30 -10.39 7.13
CA GLY A 176 15.97 -11.69 7.35
C GLY A 176 16.84 -11.76 8.60
N ASN A 177 16.60 -10.88 9.57
CA ASN A 177 17.30 -10.92 10.83
C ASN A 177 16.50 -11.80 11.79
N ASN A 178 17.14 -12.87 12.26
CA ASN A 178 16.74 -13.55 13.47
C ASN A 178 17.05 -12.63 14.65
N THR A 179 16.37 -11.49 14.77
CA THR A 179 16.30 -10.82 16.06
C THR A 179 15.34 -11.62 16.90
N SER A 180 15.90 -12.58 17.63
CA SER A 180 15.34 -13.06 18.88
C SER A 180 15.16 -11.85 19.78
N VAL A 181 14.02 -11.16 19.64
CA VAL A 181 13.56 -10.27 20.69
C VAL A 181 13.16 -11.21 21.81
N ASN A 182 14.14 -11.51 22.67
CA ASN A 182 13.87 -12.13 23.96
C ASN A 182 12.67 -11.39 24.54
N PRO A 183 11.62 -12.10 25.01
CA PRO A 183 10.53 -11.43 25.69
C PRO A 183 11.16 -10.82 26.93
N VAL A 184 11.44 -9.52 26.88
CA VAL A 184 11.78 -8.76 28.08
C VAL A 184 10.49 -8.74 28.89
N ARG A 185 10.37 -9.74 29.75
CA ARG A 185 9.36 -9.85 30.78
C ARG A 185 9.66 -8.76 31.80
N ASN A 186 9.36 -7.52 31.45
CA ASN A 186 9.28 -6.44 32.41
C ASN A 186 7.92 -6.57 33.09
N ASN A 187 7.98 -7.22 34.24
CA ASN A 187 6.95 -7.20 35.27
C ASN A 187 6.86 -5.75 35.80
N THR A 188 6.13 -4.88 35.10
CA THR A 188 5.73 -3.58 35.64
C THR A 188 4.28 -3.29 35.27
N ASN A 189 3.43 -3.36 36.30
CA ASN A 189 2.02 -2.97 36.32
C ASN A 189 1.84 -1.45 36.11
N ASN A 190 2.29 -0.91 34.98
CA ASN A 190 2.04 0.49 34.63
C ASN A 190 1.27 0.54 33.32
N GLY A 191 0.11 1.21 33.36
CA GLY A 191 -0.81 1.35 32.23
C GLY A 191 -0.11 1.75 30.93
N LEU A 192 -0.72 1.38 29.79
CA LEU A 192 -0.22 1.57 28.42
C LEU A 192 0.62 2.86 28.26
N ALA A 193 1.93 2.73 28.42
CA ALA A 193 2.81 3.88 28.32
C ALA A 193 2.97 4.20 26.83
N PHE A 194 2.54 5.39 26.43
CA PHE A 194 2.60 5.85 25.02
C PHE A 194 4.05 5.98 24.51
N ARG A 195 5.00 6.30 25.40
CA ARG A 195 6.43 6.48 25.08
C ARG A 195 7.13 5.23 24.53
N PRO A 196 7.09 4.05 25.19
CA PRO A 196 7.70 2.85 24.64
C PRO A 196 7.06 2.42 23.31
N LEU A 197 5.77 2.67 23.13
CA LEU A 197 5.08 2.36 21.90
C LEU A 197 5.53 3.25 20.73
N ILE A 198 5.63 4.58 20.94
CA ILE A 198 6.25 5.47 19.95
C ILE A 198 7.67 5.00 19.63
N LYS A 199 8.47 4.68 20.65
CA LYS A 199 9.86 4.22 20.45
C LYS A 199 9.92 2.96 19.59
N ALA A 200 9.05 1.97 19.84
CA ALA A 200 8.98 0.74 19.07
C ALA A 200 8.61 1.02 17.60
N VAL A 201 7.56 1.82 17.39
CA VAL A 201 7.10 2.21 16.04
C VAL A 201 8.18 2.97 15.30
N SER A 202 8.84 3.96 15.92
CA SER A 202 9.91 4.74 15.29
C SER A 202 11.11 3.89 14.91
N ILE A 203 11.50 2.90 15.73
CA ILE A 203 12.60 1.98 15.40
C ILE A 203 12.22 1.10 14.21
N LYS A 204 11.02 0.51 14.19
CA LYS A 204 10.54 -0.30 13.06
C LYS A 204 10.43 0.53 11.78
N LEU A 205 9.98 1.77 11.90
CA LEU A 205 9.89 2.68 10.77
C LEU A 205 11.27 3.08 10.23
N ALA A 206 12.24 3.33 11.11
CA ALA A 206 13.61 3.67 10.74
C ALA A 206 14.35 2.51 10.05
N LYS A 207 14.00 1.27 10.38
CA LYS A 207 14.54 0.07 9.71
C LYS A 207 13.87 -0.24 8.38
N ASN A 208 12.70 0.34 8.09
CA ASN A 208 11.97 0.04 6.85
C ASN A 208 12.64 0.73 5.64
N PRO A 209 13.08 -0.05 4.63
CA PRO A 209 13.68 0.49 3.42
C PRO A 209 12.88 1.51 2.66
N ASN A 210 11.58 1.23 2.54
CA ASN A 210 10.67 2.09 1.81
C ASN A 210 10.48 3.42 2.54
N THR A 211 10.53 3.40 3.88
CA THR A 211 10.35 4.63 4.65
C THR A 211 11.55 5.55 4.51
N TYR A 212 12.78 5.07 4.67
CA TYR A 212 13.94 5.94 4.48
C TYR A 212 14.01 6.45 3.04
N ALA A 213 13.64 5.63 2.04
CA ALA A 213 13.62 6.06 0.65
C ALA A 213 12.61 7.19 0.40
N CYS A 214 11.42 7.08 0.98
CA CYS A 214 10.42 8.15 0.91
C CYS A 214 10.89 9.44 1.61
N PHE A 215 11.52 9.33 2.78
CA PHE A 215 12.06 10.50 3.48
C PHE A 215 13.22 11.14 2.73
N LEU A 216 14.18 10.34 2.23
CA LEU A 216 15.31 10.84 1.43
C LEU A 216 14.83 11.47 0.13
N GLY A 217 13.86 10.85 -0.55
CA GLY A 217 13.25 11.38 -1.76
C GLY A 217 12.55 12.71 -1.50
N LEU A 218 11.80 12.82 -0.40
CA LEU A 218 11.10 14.06 -0.03
C LEU A 218 12.09 15.18 0.36
N ILE A 219 13.12 14.85 1.15
CA ILE A 219 14.18 15.80 1.48
C ILE A 219 14.83 16.28 0.19
N TRP A 220 15.23 15.37 -0.70
CA TRP A 220 15.80 15.72 -1.99
C TRP A 220 14.88 16.65 -2.79
N ALA A 221 13.61 16.28 -2.96
CA ALA A 221 12.62 17.06 -3.70
C ALA A 221 12.46 18.48 -3.12
N LEU A 222 12.47 18.64 -1.80
CA LEU A 222 12.42 19.95 -1.15
C LEU A 222 13.66 20.80 -1.47
N LEU A 223 14.86 20.23 -1.34
CA LEU A 223 16.10 20.96 -1.60
C LEU A 223 16.25 21.29 -3.10
N ALA A 224 15.95 20.32 -3.97
CA ALA A 224 16.05 20.43 -5.42
C ALA A 224 15.11 21.51 -5.97
N ASN A 225 13.82 21.49 -5.60
CA ASN A 225 12.87 22.51 -6.07
C ASN A 225 13.11 23.88 -5.41
N ARG A 226 13.61 23.93 -4.17
CA ARG A 226 13.91 25.20 -3.48
C ARG A 226 15.07 25.95 -4.11
N TRP A 227 16.13 25.23 -4.48
CA TRP A 227 17.35 25.81 -5.05
C TRP A 227 17.50 25.59 -6.55
N ASN A 228 16.48 25.05 -7.23
CA ASN A 228 16.52 24.64 -8.63
C ASN A 228 17.76 23.79 -8.96
N PHE A 229 18.07 22.83 -8.08
CA PHE A 229 19.19 21.93 -8.23
C PHE A 229 18.76 20.69 -9.01
N GLU A 230 19.47 20.38 -10.10
CA GLU A 230 19.30 19.15 -10.86
C GLU A 230 20.22 18.05 -10.29
N MET A 231 19.73 16.81 -10.26
CA MET A 231 20.54 15.69 -9.79
C MET A 231 21.72 15.45 -10.74
N PRO A 232 22.97 15.28 -10.23
CA PRO A 232 24.09 14.95 -11.08
C PRO A 232 23.81 13.67 -11.86
N ILE A 233 24.10 13.67 -13.17
CA ILE A 233 23.80 12.59 -14.11
C ILE A 233 24.31 11.22 -13.62
N ILE A 234 25.46 11.18 -12.94
CA ILE A 234 26.03 9.95 -12.37
C ILE A 234 25.12 9.35 -11.30
N ILE A 235 24.58 10.19 -10.42
CA ILE A 235 23.69 9.79 -9.33
C ILE A 235 22.32 9.42 -9.91
N GLU A 236 21.75 10.28 -10.76
CA GLU A 236 20.46 10.05 -11.41
C GLU A 236 20.47 8.76 -12.22
N GLY A 237 21.47 8.56 -13.08
CA GLY A 237 21.62 7.35 -13.88
C GLY A 237 21.73 6.08 -13.05
N SER A 238 22.41 6.16 -11.90
CA SER A 238 22.53 5.03 -10.96
C SER A 238 21.18 4.66 -10.33
N PHE A 239 20.41 5.66 -9.88
CA PHE A 239 19.05 5.43 -9.37
C PHE A 239 18.10 4.91 -10.44
N LEU A 240 18.17 5.49 -11.64
CA LEU A 240 17.28 5.20 -12.75
C LEU A 240 17.40 3.76 -13.25
N ILE A 241 18.61 3.18 -13.27
CA ILE A 241 18.80 1.77 -13.68
C ILE A 241 18.03 0.83 -12.74
N MET A 242 18.16 1.04 -11.43
CA MET A 242 17.48 0.20 -10.42
C MET A 242 15.97 0.46 -10.43
N SER A 243 15.57 1.72 -10.52
CA SER A 243 14.17 2.13 -10.49
C SER A 243 13.37 1.69 -11.72
N LYS A 244 13.97 1.71 -12.92
CA LYS A 244 13.30 1.22 -14.14
C LYS A 244 12.88 -0.25 -14.06
N ALA A 245 13.57 -1.07 -13.26
CA ALA A 245 13.16 -2.45 -12.98
C ALA A 245 11.98 -2.54 -11.99
N GLY A 246 11.69 -1.46 -11.27
CA GLY A 246 10.72 -1.33 -10.19
C GLY A 246 9.38 -1.98 -10.42
N SER A 247 8.62 -1.48 -11.39
CA SER A 247 7.26 -1.95 -11.63
C SER A 247 7.20 -3.41 -12.09
N GLY A 248 8.14 -3.82 -12.95
CA GLY A 248 8.24 -5.18 -13.46
C GLY A 248 8.61 -6.19 -12.38
N VAL A 249 9.68 -5.93 -11.61
CA VAL A 249 10.12 -6.80 -10.52
C VAL A 249 9.09 -6.83 -9.40
N ALA A 250 8.43 -5.71 -9.08
CA ALA A 250 7.34 -5.67 -8.11
C ALA A 250 6.19 -6.59 -8.49
N MET A 251 5.75 -6.54 -9.76
CA MET A 251 4.68 -7.40 -10.25
C MET A 251 5.12 -8.86 -10.40
N PHE A 252 6.37 -9.11 -10.77
CA PHE A 252 6.94 -10.47 -10.77
C PHE A 252 6.96 -11.08 -9.36
N SER A 253 7.47 -10.34 -8.36
CA SER A 253 7.44 -10.73 -6.94
C SER A 253 6.01 -10.95 -6.43
N MET A 254 5.05 -10.12 -6.87
CA MET A 254 3.63 -10.33 -6.58
C MET A 254 3.14 -11.68 -7.16
N GLY A 255 3.58 -12.05 -8.36
CA GLY A 255 3.30 -13.35 -8.97
C GLY A 255 3.91 -14.52 -8.18
N LEU A 256 5.17 -14.39 -7.73
CA LEU A 256 5.82 -15.37 -6.84
C LEU A 256 5.03 -15.53 -5.55
N PHE A 257 4.67 -14.41 -4.92
CA PHE A 257 3.86 -14.37 -3.70
C PHE A 257 2.54 -15.13 -3.89
N MET A 258 1.83 -14.86 -4.98
CA MET A 258 0.56 -15.52 -5.32
C MET A 258 0.74 -17.03 -5.54
N ALA A 259 1.86 -17.47 -6.11
CA ALA A 259 2.13 -18.88 -6.36
C ALA A 259 2.53 -19.66 -5.10
N LEU A 260 3.17 -19.00 -4.14
CA LEU A 260 3.58 -19.60 -2.86
C LEU A 260 2.41 -19.78 -1.88
N GLN A 261 1.33 -19.03 -2.04
CA GLN A 261 0.14 -19.23 -1.21
C GLN A 261 -0.48 -20.61 -1.48
N GLY A 262 -0.69 -21.40 -0.42
CA GLY A 262 -1.27 -22.75 -0.53
C GLY A 262 -2.70 -22.75 -1.10
N LYS A 263 -3.43 -21.63 -0.97
CA LYS A 263 -4.76 -21.40 -1.55
C LYS A 263 -4.85 -19.96 -2.04
N ILE A 264 -5.45 -19.77 -3.21
CA ILE A 264 -5.78 -18.43 -3.77
C ILE A 264 -6.80 -17.72 -2.87
N VAL A 265 -7.71 -18.48 -2.24
CA VAL A 265 -8.70 -18.00 -1.27
C VAL A 265 -8.46 -18.73 0.05
N ALA A 266 -7.76 -18.09 0.97
CA ALA A 266 -7.42 -18.67 2.27
C ALA A 266 -8.56 -18.49 3.30
N CYS A 267 -9.26 -17.34 3.26
CA CYS A 267 -10.23 -16.94 4.27
C CYS A 267 -11.70 -17.35 3.99
N GLY A 268 -11.96 -18.04 2.87
CA GLY A 268 -13.31 -18.41 2.43
C GLY A 268 -14.06 -17.31 1.68
N ALA A 269 -15.18 -17.67 1.03
CA ALA A 269 -15.90 -16.79 0.10
C ALA A 269 -16.48 -15.54 0.77
N ALA A 270 -17.09 -15.67 1.95
CA ALA A 270 -17.73 -14.54 2.65
C ALA A 270 -16.72 -13.45 3.02
N LEU A 271 -15.55 -13.82 3.55
CA LEU A 271 -14.49 -12.88 3.91
C LEU A 271 -13.80 -12.29 2.68
N THR A 272 -13.73 -13.04 1.58
CA THR A 272 -13.25 -12.52 0.29
C THR A 272 -14.16 -11.42 -0.23
N ILE A 273 -15.48 -11.67 -0.27
CA ILE A 273 -16.47 -10.67 -0.71
C ILE A 273 -16.40 -9.44 0.18
N TYR A 274 -16.29 -9.63 1.50
CA TYR A 274 -16.11 -8.54 2.45
C TYR A 274 -14.87 -7.69 2.13
N ALA A 275 -13.71 -8.32 1.91
CA ALA A 275 -12.48 -7.60 1.57
C ALA A 275 -12.60 -6.84 0.24
N MET A 276 -13.24 -7.44 -0.78
CA MET A 276 -13.46 -6.78 -2.07
C MET A 276 -14.38 -5.57 -1.96
N ILE A 277 -15.46 -5.67 -1.17
CA ILE A 277 -16.37 -4.55 -0.91
C ILE A 277 -15.61 -3.42 -0.19
N LEU A 278 -14.80 -3.75 0.82
CA LEU A 278 -14.02 -2.73 1.52
C LEU A 278 -13.02 -2.03 0.59
N ARG A 279 -12.33 -2.79 -0.25
CA ARG A 279 -11.29 -2.30 -1.17
C ARG A 279 -11.86 -1.44 -2.29
N PHE A 280 -12.86 -1.97 -3.01
CA PHE A 280 -13.33 -1.38 -4.25
C PHE A 280 -14.61 -0.58 -4.10
N VAL A 281 -15.33 -0.65 -2.97
CA VAL A 281 -16.54 0.15 -2.76
C VAL A 281 -16.36 1.12 -1.61
N VAL A 282 -15.98 0.64 -0.42
CA VAL A 282 -15.88 1.51 0.76
C VAL A 282 -14.73 2.50 0.64
N GLY A 283 -13.53 2.06 0.22
CA GLY A 283 -12.39 2.96 -0.03
C GLY A 283 -12.73 4.10 -0.99
N PRO A 284 -13.25 3.80 -2.19
CA PRO A 284 -13.71 4.82 -3.14
C PRO A 284 -14.85 5.70 -2.65
N ALA A 285 -15.82 5.13 -1.93
CA ALA A 285 -16.94 5.90 -1.39
C ALA A 285 -16.49 6.88 -0.31
N THR A 286 -15.59 6.49 0.60
CA THR A 286 -15.06 7.39 1.62
C THR A 286 -14.19 8.48 1.01
N MET A 287 -13.40 8.16 -0.01
CA MET A 287 -12.63 9.15 -0.76
C MET A 287 -13.55 10.15 -1.47
N ALA A 288 -14.58 9.66 -2.18
CA ALA A 288 -15.57 10.52 -2.83
C ALA A 288 -16.24 11.46 -1.82
N LEU A 289 -16.66 10.94 -0.67
CA LEU A 289 -17.27 11.74 0.39
C LEU A 289 -16.31 12.81 0.92
N GLY A 290 -15.05 12.45 1.21
CA GLY A 290 -14.03 13.40 1.68
C GLY A 290 -13.75 14.51 0.67
N CYS A 291 -13.69 14.18 -0.61
CA CYS A 291 -13.48 15.15 -1.68
C CYS A 291 -14.71 16.06 -1.92
N VAL A 292 -15.93 15.51 -1.87
CA VAL A 292 -17.17 16.29 -2.02
C VAL A 292 -17.37 17.27 -0.87
N VAL A 293 -17.05 16.86 0.37
CA VAL A 293 -17.10 17.75 1.55
C VAL A 293 -16.21 18.99 1.40
N LEU A 294 -15.10 18.85 0.66
CA LEU A 294 -14.18 19.96 0.36
C LEU A 294 -14.50 20.68 -0.95
N GLY A 295 -15.55 20.29 -1.67
CA GLY A 295 -15.93 20.90 -2.95
C GLY A 295 -14.94 20.63 -4.08
N LEU A 296 -14.24 19.48 -4.08
CA LEU A 296 -13.44 19.06 -5.24
C LEU A 296 -14.35 18.65 -6.39
N HIS A 297 -14.02 19.12 -7.60
CA HIS A 297 -14.76 18.82 -8.82
C HIS A 297 -13.80 18.43 -9.96
N GLY A 298 -14.36 17.87 -11.03
CA GLY A 298 -13.64 17.57 -12.26
C GLY A 298 -12.60 16.45 -12.13
N ASN A 299 -11.52 16.54 -12.91
CA ASN A 299 -10.53 15.46 -13.04
C ASN A 299 -9.81 15.12 -11.72
N VAL A 300 -9.63 16.08 -10.82
CA VAL A 300 -8.98 15.83 -9.52
C VAL A 300 -9.84 14.89 -8.65
N LEU A 301 -11.16 15.10 -8.64
CA LEU A 301 -12.10 14.21 -7.96
C LEU A 301 -12.10 12.82 -8.59
N ARG A 302 -12.11 12.73 -9.93
CA ARG A 302 -12.12 11.45 -10.64
C ARG A 302 -10.83 10.66 -10.34
N VAL A 303 -9.67 11.30 -10.39
CA VAL A 303 -8.38 10.69 -10.04
C VAL A 303 -8.36 10.22 -8.58
N ALA A 304 -8.85 11.04 -7.64
CA ALA A 304 -8.96 10.65 -6.23
C ALA A 304 -9.75 9.36 -6.03
N ILE A 305 -10.93 9.26 -6.64
CA ILE A 305 -11.80 8.08 -6.53
C ILE A 305 -11.10 6.86 -7.16
N ILE A 306 -10.57 6.96 -8.37
CA ILE A 306 -9.95 5.81 -9.05
C ILE A 306 -8.66 5.37 -8.34
N GLN A 307 -7.85 6.31 -7.86
CA GLN A 307 -6.65 6.02 -7.07
C GLN A 307 -6.99 5.28 -5.77
N SER A 308 -8.09 5.65 -5.11
CA SER A 308 -8.57 4.93 -3.93
C SER A 308 -9.18 3.55 -4.24
N ALA A 309 -9.45 3.23 -5.51
CA ALA A 309 -9.93 1.93 -6.00
C ALA A 309 -8.79 1.01 -6.49
N LEU A 310 -7.53 1.44 -6.44
CA LEU A 310 -6.37 0.62 -6.86
C LEU A 310 -6.28 -0.68 -6.05
N PRO A 311 -5.66 -1.76 -6.56
CA PRO A 311 -5.53 -3.02 -5.82
C PRO A 311 -4.75 -2.85 -4.50
N GLN A 312 -4.94 -3.79 -3.57
CA GLN A 312 -4.30 -3.76 -2.24
C GLN A 312 -2.76 -3.81 -2.34
N ALA A 313 -2.08 -3.10 -1.43
CA ALA A 313 -0.61 -3.16 -1.34
C ALA A 313 -0.12 -4.44 -0.64
N ILE A 314 0.93 -5.08 -1.16
CA ILE A 314 1.57 -6.26 -0.55
C ILE A 314 2.10 -5.95 0.86
N THR A 315 2.60 -4.74 1.09
CA THR A 315 3.12 -4.29 2.40
C THR A 315 2.09 -4.43 3.52
N SER A 316 0.81 -4.24 3.22
CA SER A 316 -0.27 -4.41 4.19
C SER A 316 -0.40 -5.87 4.66
N PHE A 317 -0.26 -6.82 3.74
CA PHE A 317 -0.23 -8.25 4.05
C PHE A 317 1.02 -8.60 4.85
N VAL A 318 2.20 -8.11 4.46
CA VAL A 318 3.46 -8.38 5.19
C VAL A 318 3.33 -7.97 6.66
N TYR A 319 2.77 -6.79 6.94
CA TYR A 319 2.50 -6.38 8.31
C TYR A 319 1.42 -7.21 8.99
N ALA A 320 0.33 -7.56 8.31
CA ALA A 320 -0.67 -8.46 8.89
C ALA A 320 -0.09 -9.82 9.26
N GLN A 321 0.84 -10.35 8.46
CA GLN A 321 1.52 -11.61 8.72
C GLN A 321 2.54 -11.50 9.85
N GLU A 322 3.36 -10.45 9.88
CA GLU A 322 4.30 -10.17 10.98
C GLU A 322 3.56 -10.13 12.32
N TYR A 323 2.42 -9.45 12.39
CA TYR A 323 1.63 -9.32 13.62
C TYR A 323 0.63 -10.47 13.83
N GLY A 324 0.51 -11.43 12.92
CA GLY A 324 -0.47 -12.53 13.00
C GLY A 324 -1.94 -12.08 12.95
N LEU A 325 -2.23 -10.91 12.38
CA LEU A 325 -3.56 -10.31 12.36
C LEU A 325 -4.24 -10.47 10.99
N HIS A 326 -5.15 -11.44 10.87
CA HIS A 326 -5.97 -11.68 9.68
C HIS A 326 -5.16 -11.76 8.35
N ALA A 327 -3.95 -12.32 8.39
CA ALA A 327 -3.07 -12.43 7.22
C ALA A 327 -3.74 -13.12 6.03
N ASP A 328 -4.56 -14.14 6.27
CA ASP A 328 -5.33 -14.86 5.23
C ASP A 328 -6.33 -13.97 4.48
N VAL A 329 -6.92 -12.99 5.18
CA VAL A 329 -7.87 -12.04 4.57
C VAL A 329 -7.10 -11.07 3.69
N LEU A 330 -5.98 -10.53 4.17
CA LEU A 330 -5.18 -9.60 3.39
C LEU A 330 -4.47 -10.27 2.21
N SER A 331 -3.99 -11.51 2.34
CA SER A 331 -3.39 -12.25 1.22
C SER A 331 -4.41 -12.48 0.10
N THR A 332 -5.61 -12.92 0.48
CA THR A 332 -6.72 -13.11 -0.46
C THR A 332 -7.13 -11.78 -1.11
N ALA A 333 -7.17 -10.69 -0.33
CA ALA A 333 -7.48 -9.37 -0.85
C ALA A 333 -6.44 -8.85 -1.85
N VAL A 334 -5.17 -9.12 -1.60
CA VAL A 334 -4.05 -8.79 -2.48
C VAL A 334 -4.16 -9.62 -3.77
N ILE A 335 -4.35 -10.94 -3.69
CA ILE A 335 -4.43 -11.82 -4.87
C ILE A 335 -5.68 -11.54 -5.72
N VAL A 336 -6.87 -11.68 -5.11
CA VAL A 336 -8.15 -11.52 -5.82
C VAL A 336 -8.33 -10.07 -6.27
N GLY A 337 -7.93 -9.12 -5.43
CA GLY A 337 -8.00 -7.71 -5.76
C GLY A 337 -7.15 -7.36 -6.96
N THR A 338 -5.92 -7.88 -7.08
CA THR A 338 -5.11 -7.65 -8.28
C THR A 338 -5.77 -8.21 -9.53
N ILE A 339 -6.32 -9.43 -9.50
CA ILE A 339 -6.97 -10.06 -10.67
C ILE A 339 -8.19 -9.26 -11.15
N ILE A 340 -9.05 -8.81 -10.22
CA ILE A 340 -10.31 -8.13 -10.56
C ILE A 340 -10.11 -6.60 -10.75
N SER A 341 -8.97 -6.04 -10.33
CA SER A 341 -8.77 -4.59 -10.34
C SER A 341 -8.86 -3.95 -11.72
N LEU A 342 -8.27 -4.54 -12.76
CA LEU A 342 -8.26 -3.93 -14.10
C LEU A 342 -9.68 -3.69 -14.67
N PRO A 343 -10.57 -4.70 -14.77
CA PRO A 343 -11.93 -4.46 -15.26
C PRO A 343 -12.73 -3.51 -14.37
N LEU A 344 -12.55 -3.57 -13.04
CA LEU A 344 -13.21 -2.64 -12.12
C LEU A 344 -12.75 -1.19 -12.32
N LEU A 345 -11.44 -0.98 -12.50
CA LEU A 345 -10.88 0.36 -12.69
C LEU A 345 -11.31 0.97 -14.04
N ILE A 346 -11.43 0.15 -15.09
CA ILE A 346 -12.01 0.57 -16.37
C ILE A 346 -13.49 0.94 -16.18
N ALA A 347 -14.25 0.15 -15.42
CA ALA A 347 -15.65 0.45 -15.12
C ALA A 347 -15.78 1.77 -14.32
N TYR A 348 -14.93 1.99 -13.31
CA TYR A 348 -14.88 3.26 -12.58
C TYR A 348 -14.58 4.44 -13.49
N TYR A 349 -13.63 4.28 -14.42
CA TYR A 349 -13.30 5.31 -15.40
C TYR A 349 -14.49 5.65 -16.30
N ALA A 350 -15.17 4.64 -16.85
CA ALA A 350 -16.36 4.81 -17.68
C ALA A 350 -17.51 5.49 -16.93
N VAL A 351 -17.81 5.05 -15.71
CA VAL A 351 -18.92 5.59 -14.89
C VAL A 351 -18.64 7.04 -14.49
N LEU A 352 -17.43 7.35 -14.04
CA LEU A 352 -17.07 8.70 -13.61
C LEU A 352 -16.99 9.71 -14.77
N ASP A 353 -16.79 9.24 -16.01
CA ASP A 353 -16.89 10.09 -17.21
C ASP A 353 -18.34 10.45 -17.55
N ILE A 354 -19.29 9.54 -17.30
CA ILE A 354 -20.72 9.75 -17.55
C ILE A 354 -21.38 10.64 -16.49
N MET A 355 -20.91 10.56 -15.24
CA MET A 355 -21.50 11.30 -14.13
C MET A 355 -21.25 12.82 -14.15
N HIS A 356 -20.41 13.31 -15.06
CA HIS A 356 -20.14 14.73 -15.31
C HIS A 356 -19.75 14.92 -16.78
#